data_AF-A0A354MXZ5-F1
#
_entry.id   AF-A0A354MXZ5-F1
#
_cell.length_a   1.000
_cell.length_b   1.000
_cell.length_c   1.000
_cell.angle_alpha   90.00
_cell.angle_beta   90.00
_cell.angle_gamma   90.00
#
_symmetry.space_group_name_H-M   'P 1'
#
loop_
_entity.id
_entity.type
_entity.pdbx_description
1 polymer ?
#
loop_
_entity_poly.entity_id
_entity_poly.type
_entity_poly.pdbx_seq_one_letter_code
_entity_poly.pdbx_strand_id
1 'polypeptide(L)'
;MLDAEGREVPNACPTVTFTTNGLGSVYSVGSDNTDRASFRRSSCKMYAGRATAAVNVGEKAGTLIVYVEAEGLAIGKVEIPII
;
A
#
# COMPACT_ATOMS: atom_id res chain seq x y z
N MET A 1 -2.84 2.65 -9.86
CA MET A 1 -4.30 2.52 -9.94
C MET A 1 -4.66 2.15 -11.35
N LEU A 2 -5.51 1.14 -11.55
CA LEU A 2 -5.94 0.71 -12.87
C LEU A 2 -7.46 0.83 -13.02
N ASP A 3 -7.94 1.13 -14.22
CA ASP A 3 -9.36 1.04 -14.57
C ASP A 3 -9.80 -0.41 -14.83
N ALA A 4 -11.07 -0.61 -15.19
CA ALA A 4 -11.63 -1.93 -15.49
C ALA A 4 -10.98 -2.61 -16.70
N GLU A 5 -10.27 -1.86 -17.55
CA GLU A 5 -9.56 -2.34 -18.73
C GLU A 5 -8.04 -2.49 -18.46
N GLY A 6 -7.62 -2.32 -17.20
CA GLY A 6 -6.24 -2.47 -16.76
C GLY A 6 -5.33 -1.28 -17.11
N ARG A 7 -5.87 -0.11 -17.44
CA ARG A 7 -5.08 1.09 -17.81
C ARG A 7 -4.79 1.95 -16.60
N GLU A 8 -3.59 2.56 -16.56
CA GLU A 8 -3.25 3.52 -15.50
C GLU A 8 -4.20 4.72 -15.53
N VAL A 9 -4.72 5.09 -14.35
CA VAL A 9 -5.55 6.29 -14.16
C VAL A 9 -4.66 7.40 -13.57
N PRO A 10 -4.14 8.33 -14.39
CA PRO A 10 -3.08 9.26 -13.99
C PRO A 10 -3.53 10.36 -13.02
N ASN A 11 -4.84 10.58 -12.87
CA ASN A 11 -5.43 11.55 -11.94
C ASN A 11 -6.07 10.89 -10.70
N ALA A 12 -5.93 9.57 -10.54
CA ALA A 12 -6.49 8.89 -9.39
C ALA A 12 -5.81 9.35 -8.10
N CYS A 13 -6.62 9.78 -7.14
CA CYS A 13 -6.17 10.24 -5.84
C CYS A 13 -7.00 9.69 -4.64
N PRO A 14 -7.43 8.41 -4.63
CA PRO A 14 -8.13 7.85 -3.48
C PRO A 14 -7.21 7.76 -2.26
N THR A 15 -7.80 7.75 -1.07
CA THR A 15 -7.10 7.35 0.15
C THR A 15 -6.96 5.84 0.16
N VAL A 16 -5.73 5.35 0.31
CA VAL A 16 -5.42 3.92 0.43
C VAL A 16 -4.92 3.60 1.84
N THR A 17 -5.25 2.42 2.34
CA THR A 17 -4.75 1.87 3.60
C THR A 17 -4.03 0.55 3.34
N PHE A 18 -2.84 0.41 3.92
CA PHE A 18 -2.01 -0.79 3.84
C PHE A 18 -2.08 -1.58 5.15
N THR A 19 -2.18 -2.90 5.05
CA THR A 19 -2.14 -3.83 6.20
C THR A 19 -1.32 -5.07 5.87
N THR A 20 -1.01 -5.91 6.87
CA THR A 20 -0.25 -7.15 6.68
C THR A 20 -0.86 -8.32 7.45
N ASN A 21 -0.54 -9.57 7.06
CA ASN A 21 -1.03 -10.80 7.70
C ASN A 21 -0.27 -11.22 9.00
N GLY A 22 0.42 -10.29 9.67
CA GLY A 22 1.11 -10.55 10.95
C GLY A 22 2.52 -11.15 10.84
N LEU A 23 3.01 -11.45 9.63
CA LEU A 23 4.42 -11.82 9.37
C LEU A 23 5.31 -10.59 9.07
N GLY A 24 4.81 -9.40 9.39
CA GLY A 24 5.46 -8.13 9.14
C GLY A 24 4.65 -6.97 9.71
N SER A 25 5.08 -5.76 9.42
CA SER A 25 4.35 -4.54 9.79
C SER A 25 4.57 -3.43 8.78
N VAL A 26 3.57 -2.58 8.57
CA VAL A 26 3.74 -1.36 7.76
C VAL A 26 4.59 -0.38 8.55
N TYR A 27 5.77 -0.05 8.03
CA TYR A 27 6.70 0.88 8.68
C TYR A 27 6.33 2.33 8.33
N SER A 28 6.11 2.59 7.06
CA SER A 28 5.75 3.92 6.56
C SER A 28 5.00 3.86 5.23
N VAL A 29 4.31 4.95 4.91
CA VAL A 29 3.64 5.15 3.63
C VAL A 29 3.93 6.55 3.08
N GLY A 30 3.83 6.70 1.77
CA GLY A 30 4.02 7.97 1.08
C GLY A 30 3.50 7.95 -0.34
N SER A 31 3.31 9.13 -0.92
CA SER A 31 2.74 9.30 -2.27
C SER A 31 3.14 10.63 -2.90
N ASP A 32 3.20 11.71 -2.11
CA ASP A 32 3.45 13.07 -2.54
C ASP A 32 4.53 13.72 -1.64
N ASN A 33 5.40 14.55 -2.21
CA ASN A 33 6.42 15.30 -1.46
C ASN A 33 5.85 16.53 -0.72
N THR A 34 4.63 16.94 -1.06
CA THR A 34 3.92 18.03 -0.39
C THR A 34 3.07 17.56 0.79
N ASP A 35 2.90 16.24 0.96
CA ASP A 35 2.17 15.66 2.08
C ASP A 35 2.95 15.83 3.39
N ARG A 36 2.34 16.53 4.34
CA ARG A 36 2.92 16.87 5.64
C ARG A 36 2.51 15.91 6.75
N ALA A 37 1.68 14.92 6.47
CA ALA A 37 1.29 13.94 7.47
C ALA A 37 2.50 13.05 7.86
N SER A 38 2.47 12.50 9.09
CA SER A 38 3.54 11.62 9.60
C SER A 38 3.80 10.45 8.65
N PHE A 39 5.06 10.19 8.30
CA PHE A 39 5.41 9.02 7.48
C PHE A 39 5.08 7.70 8.17
N ARG A 40 5.10 7.66 9.51
CA ARG A 40 4.78 6.45 10.32
C ARG A 40 3.28 6.32 10.49
N ARG A 41 2.61 5.91 9.42
CA ARG A 41 1.17 5.60 9.37
C ARG A 41 0.92 4.50 8.35
N SER A 42 -0.30 3.96 8.33
CA SER A 42 -0.68 2.89 7.40
C SER A 42 -1.46 3.35 6.18
N SER A 43 -1.87 4.63 6.11
CA SER A 43 -2.71 5.15 5.02
C SER A 43 -2.19 6.45 4.43
N CYS A 44 -2.36 6.67 3.13
CA CYS A 44 -2.06 7.94 2.48
C CYS A 44 -3.02 8.23 1.32
N LYS A 45 -3.16 9.51 0.97
CA LYS A 45 -3.84 9.89 -0.26
C LYS A 45 -2.92 9.61 -1.44
N MET A 46 -3.38 8.83 -2.40
CA MET A 46 -2.64 8.53 -3.61
C MET A 46 -2.36 9.80 -4.42
N TYR A 47 -1.21 9.85 -5.09
CA TYR A 47 -0.83 10.93 -6.00
C TYR A 47 -0.50 10.36 -7.38
N ALA A 48 -1.10 10.95 -8.41
CA ALA A 48 -0.97 10.50 -9.80
C ALA A 48 -1.16 8.99 -10.00
N GLY A 49 -2.15 8.39 -9.32
CA GLY A 49 -2.40 6.95 -9.39
C GLY A 49 -1.40 6.06 -8.66
N ARG A 50 -0.49 6.63 -7.85
CA ARG A 50 0.58 5.92 -7.14
C ARG A 50 0.61 6.23 -5.63
N ALA A 51 0.94 5.21 -4.87
CA ALA A 51 1.21 5.25 -3.45
C ALA A 51 2.22 4.14 -3.14
N THR A 52 3.05 4.35 -2.12
CA THR A 52 4.12 3.43 -1.73
C THR A 52 4.03 3.14 -0.25
N ALA A 53 4.29 1.89 0.13
CA ALA A 53 4.45 1.46 1.51
C ALA A 53 5.83 0.82 1.69
N ALA A 54 6.50 1.15 2.79
CA ALA A 54 7.65 0.41 3.28
C ALA A 54 7.16 -0.56 4.37
N VAL A 55 7.60 -1.81 4.29
CA VAL A 55 7.13 -2.90 5.15
C VAL A 55 8.33 -3.52 5.85
N ASN A 56 8.25 -3.66 7.17
CA ASN A 56 9.20 -4.48 7.93
C ASN A 56 8.82 -5.94 7.76
N VAL A 57 9.80 -6.76 7.38
CA VAL A 57 9.66 -8.21 7.31
C VAL A 57 9.95 -8.78 8.70
N GLY A 58 9.09 -9.68 9.18
CA GLY A 58 9.29 -10.37 10.46
C GLY A 58 10.35 -11.47 10.36
N GLU A 59 10.72 -12.03 11.52
CA GLU A 59 11.73 -13.10 11.61
C GLU A 59 11.17 -14.50 11.33
N LYS A 60 9.85 -14.65 11.36
CA LYS A 60 9.19 -15.94 11.15
C LYS A 60 9.10 -16.24 9.66
N ALA A 61 9.72 -17.35 9.24
CA ALA A 61 9.58 -17.88 7.89
C ALA A 61 8.11 -18.09 7.51
N GLY A 62 7.80 -17.85 6.23
CA GLY A 62 6.43 -17.91 5.72
C GLY A 62 6.21 -16.95 4.54
N THR A 63 4.95 -16.66 4.23
CA THR A 63 4.59 -15.70 3.18
C THR A 63 3.95 -14.47 3.81
N LEU A 64 4.69 -13.37 3.85
CA LEU A 64 4.13 -12.07 4.22
C LEU A 64 3.17 -11.63 3.12
N ILE A 65 1.94 -11.32 3.50
CA ILE A 65 0.94 -10.75 2.61
C ILE A 65 0.76 -9.29 3.01
N VAL A 66 0.92 -8.40 2.04
CA VAL A 66 0.62 -6.97 2.17
C VAL A 66 -0.68 -6.70 1.41
N TYR A 67 -1.69 -6.19 2.11
CA TYR A 67 -2.97 -5.79 1.53
C TYR A 67 -3.00 -4.28 1.31
N VAL A 68 -3.71 -3.85 0.27
CA VAL A 68 -4.03 -2.45 0.03
C VAL A 68 -5.53 -2.31 -0.27
N GLU A 69 -6.17 -1.42 0.48
CA GLU A 69 -7.61 -1.18 0.43
C GLU A 69 -7.89 0.30 0.17
N ALA A 70 -8.94 0.56 -0.61
CA ALA A 70 -9.51 1.89 -0.81
C ALA A 70 -11.02 1.75 -1.00
N GLU A 71 -11.78 2.73 -0.51
CA GLU A 71 -13.24 2.71 -0.60
C GLU A 71 -13.70 2.60 -2.06
N GLY A 72 -14.62 1.64 -2.32
CA GLY A 72 -15.18 1.40 -3.64
C GLY A 72 -14.25 0.70 -4.63
N LEU A 73 -13.06 0.27 -4.21
CA LEU A 73 -12.09 -0.43 -5.06
C LEU A 73 -11.86 -1.88 -4.61
N ALA A 74 -11.52 -2.74 -5.56
CA ALA A 74 -11.10 -4.10 -5.23
C ALA A 74 -9.78 -4.10 -4.43
N ILE A 75 -9.66 -5.02 -3.48
CA ILE A 75 -8.48 -5.16 -2.63
C ILE A 75 -7.30 -5.65 -3.48
N GLY A 76 -6.17 -4.94 -3.38
CA GLY A 76 -4.90 -5.39 -3.92
C GLY A 76 -4.10 -6.19 -2.88
N LYS A 77 -3.31 -7.16 -3.32
CA LYS A 77 -2.38 -7.88 -2.45
C LYS A 77 -1.04 -8.16 -3.13
N VAL A 78 0.02 -8.20 -2.34
CA VAL A 78 1.35 -8.65 -2.74
C VAL A 78 1.85 -9.70 -1.74
N GLU A 79 2.44 -10.77 -2.25
CA GLU A 79 2.97 -11.88 -1.46
C GLU A 79 4.50 -11.85 -1.51
N ILE A 80 5.13 -11.90 -0.35
CA ILE A 80 6.59 -11.78 -0.18
C ILE A 80 7.06 -13.01 0.62
N PRO A 81 7.87 -13.90 0.03
CA PRO A 81 8.43 -15.04 0.76
C PRO A 81 9.50 -14.58 1.75
N ILE A 82 9.40 -15.07 2.99
CA ILE A 82 10.40 -14.93 4.04
C ILE A 82 11.09 -16.29 4.17
N ILE A 83 12.38 -16.32 3.82
CA ILE A 83 13.24 -17.50 3.88
C ILE A 83 14.14 -17.49 5.10
#